data_AF-A0A9W6JA80-F1
#
_entry.id   AF-A0A9W6JA80-F1
#
_cell.length_a   1.000
_cell.length_b   1.000
_cell.length_c   1.000
_cell.angle_alpha   90.00
_cell.angle_beta   90.00
_cell.angle_gamma   90.00
#
_symmetry.space_group_name_H-M   'P 1'
#
loop_
_entity.id
_entity.type
_entity.pdbx_description
1 polymer ?
#
loop_
_entity_poly.entity_id
_entity_poly.type
_entity_poly.pdbx_seq_one_letter_code
_entity_poly.pdbx_strand_id
1 'polypeptide(L)'
;MSALIPARPPAFRPPPGACDCHMHIYGPAETYPPAPDSPFPPVAGGDIAAYMKVRARLGLSRAVVVQPSVYGFDNRATLDAMSVLGEEARGVAVVPPDVSEDELDRLTGLGIRGIRFFMIGGGALGWADLETLAAKTAAFGWHVQMQMDGRLLHDEAERLSRLPGRLVIDHNGKFLEPVGLDHPGFAALRRLLDGGRTYVKTSGVYETSRTGAPDYADVAALARALIAHAPERCLFATNWPHPSRPGNPPDDARLVDLFREWCGSDALAAGIMTDNAAELYGFTPLEPEQERLP
;
A
#
# COMPACT_ATOMS: atom_id res chain seq x y z
N MET A 1 -8.76 3.60 24.78
CA MET A 1 -8.53 4.02 23.38
C MET A 1 -8.47 2.75 22.54
N SER A 2 -8.97 2.76 21.29
CA SER A 2 -8.87 1.58 20.40
C SER A 2 -7.39 1.21 20.22
N ALA A 3 -7.06 -0.10 20.25
CA ALA A 3 -5.69 -0.57 20.02
C ALA A 3 -5.16 -0.22 18.61
N LEU A 4 -6.06 0.12 17.69
CA LEU A 4 -5.76 0.56 16.32
C LEU A 4 -5.40 2.06 16.23
N ILE A 5 -5.42 2.80 17.34
CA ILE A 5 -5.04 4.22 17.35
C ILE A 5 -3.81 4.38 18.25
N PRO A 6 -2.65 4.80 17.71
CA PRO A 6 -1.44 5.00 18.49
C PRO A 6 -1.67 5.92 19.69
N ALA A 7 -1.13 5.57 20.85
CA ALA A 7 -1.32 6.34 22.07
C ALA A 7 -0.62 7.71 22.04
N ARG A 8 0.47 7.83 21.26
CA ARG A 8 1.29 9.03 21.09
C ARG A 8 1.60 9.25 19.59
N PRO A 9 1.90 10.49 19.17
CA PRO A 9 2.41 10.74 17.83
C PRO A 9 3.83 10.16 17.66
N PRO A 10 4.28 9.93 16.41
CA PRO A 10 5.67 9.58 16.13
C PRO A 10 6.64 10.70 16.52
N ALA A 11 7.90 10.36 16.76
CA ALA A 11 8.97 11.34 17.00
C ALA A 11 9.33 12.10 15.73
N PHE A 12 9.45 11.39 14.61
CA PHE A 12 9.51 11.99 13.29
C PHE A 12 8.17 12.64 12.95
N ARG A 13 8.20 13.86 12.42
CA ARG A 13 6.99 14.58 11.99
C ARG A 13 6.91 14.53 10.46
N PRO A 14 6.04 13.69 9.88
CA PRO A 14 5.83 13.69 8.44
C PRO A 14 5.45 15.09 7.95
N PRO A 15 5.98 15.53 6.79
CA PRO A 15 5.65 16.84 6.23
C PRO A 15 4.20 16.86 5.73
N PRO A 16 3.62 18.06 5.48
CA PRO A 16 2.39 18.20 4.72
C PRO A 16 2.45 17.39 3.42
N GLY A 17 1.34 16.76 3.04
CA GLY A 17 1.28 15.92 1.84
C GLY A 17 1.87 14.52 1.99
N ALA A 18 2.42 14.17 3.16
CA ALA A 18 2.84 12.81 3.45
C ALA A 18 1.67 11.82 3.27
N CYS A 19 1.94 10.73 2.55
CA CYS A 19 0.93 9.78 2.10
C CYS A 19 1.09 8.42 2.78
N ASP A 20 -0.02 7.91 3.32
CA ASP A 20 -0.17 6.49 3.63
C ASP A 20 -0.52 5.71 2.35
N CYS A 21 0.45 5.04 1.72
CA CYS A 21 0.20 4.38 0.44
C CYS A 21 -0.47 3.00 0.55
N HIS A 22 -0.85 2.54 1.75
CA HIS A 22 -1.59 1.29 1.91
C HIS A 22 -2.36 1.28 3.23
N MET A 23 -3.67 1.42 3.15
CA MET A 23 -4.58 1.16 4.27
C MET A 23 -5.89 0.57 3.75
N HIS A 24 -6.65 -0.04 4.64
CA HIS A 24 -7.95 -0.65 4.35
C HIS A 24 -9.04 -0.06 5.25
N ILE A 25 -10.29 -0.13 4.80
CA ILE A 25 -11.46 0.23 5.61
C ILE A 25 -12.35 -0.98 5.74
N TYR A 26 -12.87 -1.17 6.95
CA TYR A 26 -13.86 -2.18 7.29
C TYR A 26 -15.03 -1.51 7.98
N GLY A 27 -16.19 -1.48 7.31
CA GLY A 27 -17.40 -0.89 7.86
C GLY A 27 -18.39 -1.93 8.41
N PRO A 28 -19.56 -1.49 8.89
CA PRO A 28 -20.60 -2.37 9.42
C PRO A 28 -21.06 -3.39 8.37
N ALA A 29 -21.27 -4.64 8.78
CA ALA A 29 -21.64 -5.74 7.89
C ALA A 29 -22.99 -5.52 7.21
N GLU A 30 -23.88 -4.74 7.83
CA GLU A 30 -25.19 -4.38 7.28
C GLU A 30 -25.08 -3.45 6.06
N THR A 31 -24.01 -2.66 5.98
CA THR A 31 -23.73 -1.75 4.85
C THR A 31 -22.76 -2.37 3.86
N TYR A 32 -21.71 -3.01 4.36
CA TYR A 32 -20.64 -3.63 3.59
C TYR A 32 -20.53 -5.11 3.99
N PRO A 33 -21.39 -5.98 3.44
CA PRO A 33 -21.31 -7.40 3.72
C PRO A 33 -20.01 -7.99 3.13
N PRO A 34 -19.32 -8.89 3.84
CA PRO A 34 -18.23 -9.68 3.25
C PRO A 34 -18.68 -10.40 1.98
N ALA A 35 -17.76 -10.60 1.03
CA ALA A 35 -18.02 -11.47 -0.11
C ALA A 35 -18.34 -12.89 0.38
N PRO A 36 -19.33 -13.59 -0.21
CA PRO A 36 -19.80 -14.90 0.29
C PRO A 36 -18.70 -15.94 0.49
N ASP A 37 -17.70 -15.95 -0.39
CA ASP A 37 -16.60 -16.92 -0.38
C ASP A 37 -15.31 -16.35 0.22
N SER A 38 -15.36 -15.19 0.87
CA SER A 38 -14.17 -14.60 1.50
C SER A 38 -13.70 -15.46 2.68
N PRO A 39 -12.42 -15.91 2.69
CA PRO A 39 -11.86 -16.59 3.86
C PRO A 39 -11.42 -15.61 4.95
N PHE A 40 -11.50 -14.30 4.70
CA PHE A 40 -11.02 -13.26 5.59
C PHE A 40 -12.17 -12.60 6.36
N PRO A 41 -12.05 -12.44 7.68
CA PRO A 41 -13.00 -11.64 8.45
C PRO A 41 -12.70 -10.12 8.31
N PRO A 42 -13.71 -9.25 8.48
CA PRO A 42 -13.48 -7.83 8.67
C PRO A 42 -12.67 -7.53 9.94
N VAL A 43 -11.92 -6.43 9.94
CA VAL A 43 -11.19 -5.97 11.14
C VAL A 43 -12.08 -5.02 11.96
N ALA A 44 -12.45 -5.44 13.16
CA ALA A 44 -13.28 -4.64 14.05
C ALA A 44 -12.60 -3.31 14.43
N GLY A 45 -13.35 -2.20 14.34
CA GLY A 45 -12.84 -0.84 14.59
C GLY A 45 -11.95 -0.28 13.47
N GLY A 46 -11.84 -1.00 12.35
CA GLY A 46 -11.13 -0.59 11.13
C GLY A 46 -11.90 0.39 10.25
N ASP A 47 -12.77 1.23 10.82
CA ASP A 47 -13.63 2.16 10.08
C ASP A 47 -12.94 3.49 9.75
N ILE A 48 -13.54 4.27 8.84
CA ILE A 48 -12.96 5.54 8.37
C ILE A 48 -12.87 6.58 9.49
N ALA A 49 -13.79 6.58 10.45
CA ALA A 49 -13.75 7.51 11.57
C ALA A 49 -12.58 7.22 12.53
N ALA A 50 -12.23 5.94 12.71
CA ALA A 50 -11.03 5.52 13.41
C ALA A 50 -9.77 5.90 12.63
N TYR A 51 -9.74 5.65 11.32
CA TYR A 51 -8.59 6.01 10.49
C TYR A 51 -8.32 7.51 10.49
N MET A 52 -9.35 8.37 10.45
CA MET A 52 -9.16 9.83 10.53
C MET A 52 -8.41 10.25 11.81
N LYS A 53 -8.60 9.54 12.92
CA LYS A 53 -7.85 9.77 14.17
C LYS A 53 -6.41 9.29 14.05
N VAL A 54 -6.16 8.16 13.39
CA VAL A 54 -4.82 7.63 13.11
C VAL A 54 -4.06 8.59 12.19
N ARG A 55 -4.65 8.95 11.05
CA ARG A 55 -4.13 9.93 10.10
C ARG A 55 -3.70 11.23 10.79
N ALA A 56 -4.58 11.80 11.61
CA ALA A 56 -4.27 13.00 12.39
C ALA A 56 -3.16 12.77 13.44
N ARG A 57 -3.15 11.61 14.10
CA ARG A 57 -2.13 11.25 15.11
C ARG A 57 -0.74 11.09 14.50
N LEU A 58 -0.66 10.54 13.30
CA LEU A 58 0.59 10.29 12.58
C LEU A 58 1.07 11.52 11.79
N GLY A 59 0.24 12.55 11.63
CA GLY A 59 0.56 13.72 10.82
C GLY A 59 0.52 13.46 9.31
N LEU A 60 -0.24 12.45 8.88
CA LEU A 60 -0.39 12.10 7.46
C LEU A 60 -1.49 12.96 6.83
N SER A 61 -1.29 13.35 5.57
CA SER A 61 -2.27 14.15 4.82
C SER A 61 -2.94 13.33 3.73
N ARG A 62 -2.22 12.49 3.01
CA ARG A 62 -2.80 11.71 1.90
C ARG A 62 -2.98 10.25 2.28
N ALA A 63 -3.90 9.57 1.62
CA ALA A 63 -4.09 8.13 1.82
C ALA A 63 -4.46 7.42 0.52
N VAL A 64 -3.98 6.19 0.39
CA VAL A 64 -4.38 5.25 -0.65
C VAL A 64 -5.22 4.15 0.00
N VAL A 65 -6.53 4.22 -0.24
CA VAL A 65 -7.49 3.24 0.27
C VAL A 65 -7.47 2.02 -0.65
N VAL A 66 -6.89 0.93 -0.15
CA VAL A 66 -6.74 -0.31 -0.90
C VAL A 66 -7.93 -1.22 -0.58
N GLN A 67 -8.57 -1.76 -1.62
CA GLN A 67 -9.66 -2.72 -1.47
C GLN A 67 -9.20 -3.96 -0.68
N PRO A 68 -9.76 -4.21 0.52
CA PRO A 68 -9.42 -5.40 1.28
C PRO A 68 -10.07 -6.64 0.66
N SER A 69 -9.39 -7.78 0.73
CA SER A 69 -9.84 -9.01 0.08
C SER A 69 -11.20 -9.50 0.59
N VAL A 70 -11.61 -9.08 1.80
CA VAL A 70 -12.88 -9.48 2.42
C VAL A 70 -14.11 -9.13 1.61
N TYR A 71 -14.07 -8.03 0.85
CA TYR A 71 -15.21 -7.53 0.09
C TYR A 71 -15.20 -7.98 -1.38
N GLY A 72 -14.17 -8.72 -1.81
CA GLY A 72 -14.03 -9.15 -3.20
C GLY A 72 -14.12 -7.94 -4.16
N PHE A 73 -15.07 -8.00 -5.10
CA PHE A 73 -15.30 -6.97 -6.11
C PHE A 73 -16.17 -5.78 -5.64
N ASP A 74 -16.73 -5.83 -4.43
CA ASP A 74 -17.54 -4.74 -3.90
C ASP A 74 -16.66 -3.63 -3.31
N ASN A 75 -16.40 -2.60 -4.11
CA ASN A 75 -15.53 -1.48 -3.73
C ASN A 75 -16.25 -0.38 -2.93
N ARG A 76 -17.51 -0.56 -2.50
CA ARG A 76 -18.28 0.51 -1.85
C ARG A 76 -17.62 1.06 -0.59
N ALA A 77 -17.12 0.19 0.30
CA ALA A 77 -16.40 0.63 1.51
C ALA A 77 -15.15 1.47 1.18
N THR A 78 -14.42 1.07 0.14
CA THR A 78 -13.24 1.78 -0.36
C THR A 78 -13.62 3.16 -0.92
N LEU A 79 -14.64 3.21 -1.78
CA LEU A 79 -15.09 4.45 -2.43
C LEU A 79 -15.70 5.44 -1.42
N ASP A 80 -16.51 4.96 -0.47
CA ASP A 80 -17.11 5.81 0.56
C ASP A 80 -16.04 6.42 1.48
N ALA A 81 -15.01 5.64 1.84
CA ALA A 81 -13.88 6.15 2.59
C ALA A 81 -13.07 7.21 1.82
N MET A 82 -12.86 6.99 0.52
CA MET A 82 -12.23 7.98 -0.34
C MET A 82 -13.06 9.27 -0.42
N SER A 83 -14.38 9.16 -0.51
CA SER A 83 -15.30 10.31 -0.50
C SER A 83 -15.15 11.15 0.78
N VAL A 84 -15.02 10.51 1.94
CA VAL A 84 -14.77 11.20 3.23
C VAL A 84 -13.41 11.91 3.25
N LEU A 85 -12.39 11.34 2.62
CA LEU A 85 -11.03 11.90 2.54
C LEU A 85 -10.89 12.97 1.45
N GLY A 86 -11.82 13.02 0.48
CA GLY A 86 -11.82 14.01 -0.59
C GLY A 86 -10.61 13.93 -1.52
N GLU A 87 -10.07 15.08 -1.92
CA GLU A 87 -8.96 15.18 -2.89
C GLU A 87 -7.65 14.54 -2.39
N GLU A 88 -7.53 14.33 -1.08
CA GLU A 88 -6.38 13.72 -0.41
C GLU A 88 -6.39 12.18 -0.49
N ALA A 89 -7.42 11.57 -1.06
CA ALA A 89 -7.52 10.14 -1.28
C ALA A 89 -7.30 9.71 -2.73
N ARG A 90 -6.66 8.55 -2.87
CA ARG A 90 -6.73 7.70 -4.07
C ARG A 90 -7.09 6.29 -3.64
N GLY A 91 -7.47 5.45 -4.60
CA GLY A 91 -7.79 4.06 -4.29
C GLY A 91 -7.16 3.05 -5.21
N VAL A 92 -7.11 1.83 -4.72
CA VAL A 92 -6.76 0.63 -5.50
C VAL A 92 -7.91 -0.35 -5.38
N ALA A 93 -8.56 -0.62 -6.51
CA ALA A 93 -9.77 -1.43 -6.56
C ALA A 93 -9.46 -2.91 -6.86
N VAL A 94 -10.47 -3.76 -6.66
CA VAL A 94 -10.54 -5.09 -7.26
C VAL A 94 -11.82 -5.12 -8.10
N VAL A 95 -11.72 -5.49 -9.37
CA VAL A 95 -12.85 -5.49 -10.31
C VAL A 95 -13.00 -6.86 -10.97
N PRO A 96 -14.20 -7.26 -11.41
CA PRO A 96 -14.41 -8.52 -12.11
C PRO A 96 -13.61 -8.60 -13.43
N PRO A 97 -13.21 -9.80 -13.90
CA PRO A 97 -12.47 -9.95 -15.16
C PRO A 97 -13.19 -9.37 -16.40
N ASP A 98 -14.53 -9.40 -16.38
CA ASP A 98 -15.42 -8.90 -17.42
C ASP A 98 -15.83 -7.42 -17.23
N VAL A 99 -15.18 -6.67 -16.32
CA VAL A 99 -15.43 -5.23 -16.11
C VAL A 99 -15.40 -4.46 -17.44
N SER A 100 -16.38 -3.56 -17.61
CA SER A 100 -16.52 -2.69 -18.78
C SER A 100 -15.59 -1.48 -18.70
N GLU A 101 -15.30 -0.88 -19.86
CA GLU A 101 -14.54 0.36 -19.94
C GLU A 101 -15.27 1.52 -19.25
N ASP A 102 -16.60 1.63 -19.38
CA ASP A 102 -17.41 2.64 -18.70
C ASP A 102 -17.25 2.58 -17.17
N GLU A 103 -17.18 1.37 -16.61
CA GLU A 103 -16.99 1.21 -15.17
C GLU A 103 -15.55 1.57 -14.74
N LEU A 104 -14.54 1.23 -15.56
CA LEU A 104 -13.17 1.65 -15.32
C LEU A 104 -13.01 3.18 -15.42
N ASP A 105 -13.69 3.83 -16.36
CA ASP A 105 -13.72 5.29 -16.48
C ASP A 105 -14.39 5.93 -15.25
N ARG A 106 -15.55 5.41 -14.84
CA ARG A 106 -16.25 5.86 -13.63
C ARG A 106 -15.37 5.75 -12.39
N LEU A 107 -14.71 4.59 -12.18
CA LEU A 107 -13.81 4.38 -11.05
C LEU A 107 -12.57 5.30 -11.13
N THR A 108 -12.08 5.58 -12.33
CA THR A 108 -10.99 6.55 -12.56
C THR A 108 -11.41 7.96 -12.15
N GLY A 109 -12.61 8.39 -12.56
CA GLY A 109 -13.20 9.67 -12.16
C GLY A 109 -13.39 9.80 -10.65
N LEU A 110 -13.67 8.69 -9.96
CA LEU A 110 -13.78 8.62 -8.50
C LEU A 110 -12.42 8.57 -7.77
N GLY A 111 -11.29 8.55 -8.49
CA GLY A 111 -9.96 8.58 -7.89
C GLY A 111 -9.27 7.23 -7.73
N ILE A 112 -9.82 6.14 -8.29
CA ILE A 112 -9.08 4.87 -8.37
C ILE A 112 -7.90 5.03 -9.34
N ARG A 113 -6.75 4.50 -8.96
CA ARG A 113 -5.50 4.60 -9.72
C ARG A 113 -4.78 3.27 -9.84
N GLY A 114 -5.36 2.18 -9.37
CA GLY A 114 -4.72 0.88 -9.40
C GLY A 114 -5.71 -0.27 -9.29
N ILE A 115 -5.26 -1.43 -9.74
CA ILE A 115 -5.94 -2.71 -9.56
C ILE A 115 -5.09 -3.64 -8.69
N ARG A 116 -5.71 -4.29 -7.71
CA ARG A 116 -5.02 -5.16 -6.74
C ARG A 116 -5.10 -6.63 -7.13
N PHE A 117 -3.96 -7.31 -7.08
CA PHE A 117 -3.80 -8.75 -7.15
C PHE A 117 -3.19 -9.28 -5.85
N PHE A 118 -3.89 -10.21 -5.19
CA PHE A 118 -3.46 -10.84 -3.94
C PHE A 118 -3.31 -12.36 -4.15
N MET A 119 -2.07 -12.80 -4.40
CA MET A 119 -1.71 -14.14 -4.87
C MET A 119 -1.29 -15.11 -3.76
N ILE A 120 -1.60 -14.81 -2.49
CA ILE A 120 -1.22 -15.63 -1.31
C ILE A 120 -2.39 -16.52 -0.83
N GLY A 121 -3.44 -16.64 -1.66
CA GLY A 121 -4.66 -17.39 -1.38
C GLY A 121 -5.78 -16.50 -0.83
N GLY A 122 -7.02 -16.70 -1.30
CA GLY A 122 -8.18 -15.91 -0.90
C GLY A 122 -8.32 -14.54 -1.60
N GLY A 123 -7.49 -14.25 -2.60
CA GLY A 123 -7.70 -13.12 -3.51
C GLY A 123 -8.79 -13.43 -4.55
N ALA A 124 -9.54 -12.41 -4.96
CA ALA A 124 -10.61 -12.56 -5.94
C ALA A 124 -10.12 -12.67 -7.41
N LEU A 125 -8.89 -12.23 -7.68
CA LEU A 125 -8.24 -12.29 -9.00
C LEU A 125 -7.03 -13.22 -8.94
N GLY A 126 -6.82 -13.97 -10.03
CA GLY A 126 -5.72 -14.91 -10.16
C GLY A 126 -4.76 -14.55 -11.29
N TRP A 127 -3.74 -15.38 -11.45
CA TRP A 127 -2.74 -15.23 -12.53
C TRP A 127 -3.35 -15.28 -13.93
N ALA A 128 -4.49 -15.94 -14.14
CA ALA A 128 -5.15 -16.00 -15.44
C ALA A 128 -5.75 -14.64 -15.88
N ASP A 129 -6.04 -13.75 -14.92
CA ASP A 129 -6.68 -12.46 -15.18
C ASP A 129 -5.65 -11.33 -15.38
N LEU A 130 -4.39 -11.58 -15.01
CA LEU A 130 -3.36 -10.55 -14.81
C LEU A 130 -3.10 -9.72 -16.07
N GLU A 131 -2.72 -10.34 -17.19
CA GLU A 131 -2.38 -9.61 -18.42
C GLU A 131 -3.58 -8.85 -18.97
N THR A 132 -4.75 -9.47 -19.00
CA THR A 132 -5.97 -8.88 -19.55
C THR A 132 -6.36 -7.63 -18.75
N LEU A 133 -6.43 -7.74 -17.42
CA LEU A 133 -6.81 -6.62 -16.58
C LEU A 133 -5.70 -5.56 -16.48
N ALA A 134 -4.42 -5.95 -16.49
CA ALA A 134 -3.32 -5.00 -16.56
C ALA A 134 -3.40 -4.16 -17.85
N ALA A 135 -3.66 -4.79 -19.01
CA ALA A 135 -3.81 -4.09 -20.27
C ALA A 135 -5.02 -3.14 -20.28
N LYS A 136 -6.19 -3.60 -19.82
CA LYS A 136 -7.39 -2.76 -19.71
C LYS A 136 -7.15 -1.55 -18.81
N THR A 137 -6.64 -1.77 -17.60
CA THR A 137 -6.50 -0.70 -16.59
C THR A 137 -5.34 0.25 -16.90
N ALA A 138 -4.29 -0.20 -17.59
CA ALA A 138 -3.21 0.66 -18.05
C ALA A 138 -3.70 1.76 -19.02
N ALA A 139 -4.75 1.51 -19.81
CA ALA A 139 -5.36 2.53 -20.68
C ALA A 139 -5.95 3.73 -19.90
N PHE A 140 -6.28 3.52 -18.61
CA PHE A 140 -6.77 4.55 -17.69
C PHE A 140 -5.65 5.10 -16.78
N GLY A 141 -4.39 4.75 -17.07
CA GLY A 141 -3.23 5.16 -16.27
C GLY A 141 -3.11 4.44 -14.92
N TRP A 142 -3.82 3.33 -14.72
CA TRP A 142 -3.73 2.58 -13.47
C TRP A 142 -2.44 1.77 -13.37
N HIS A 143 -1.99 1.52 -12.14
CA HIS A 143 -0.94 0.56 -11.86
C HIS A 143 -1.51 -0.79 -11.41
N VAL A 144 -0.75 -1.86 -11.64
CA VAL A 144 -0.99 -3.14 -10.97
C VAL A 144 -0.36 -3.08 -9.58
N GLN A 145 -1.13 -3.32 -8.53
CA GLN A 145 -0.62 -3.58 -7.19
C GLN A 145 -0.59 -5.09 -6.94
N MET A 146 0.60 -5.66 -6.79
CA MET A 146 0.84 -7.08 -6.65
C MET A 146 1.30 -7.42 -5.24
N GLN A 147 0.63 -8.40 -4.64
CA GLN A 147 1.04 -9.02 -3.40
C GLN A 147 1.13 -10.53 -3.61
N MET A 148 2.34 -11.07 -3.56
CA MET A 148 2.65 -12.49 -3.72
C MET A 148 3.73 -12.88 -2.71
N ASP A 149 4.04 -14.17 -2.59
CA ASP A 149 5.23 -14.58 -1.82
C ASP A 149 6.50 -14.17 -2.56
N GLY A 150 7.23 -13.21 -2.00
CA GLY A 150 8.46 -12.68 -2.59
C GLY A 150 9.52 -13.74 -2.87
N ARG A 151 9.48 -14.90 -2.20
CA ARG A 151 10.41 -16.01 -2.46
C ARG A 151 10.29 -16.51 -3.90
N LEU A 152 9.09 -16.44 -4.48
CA LEU A 152 8.77 -16.88 -5.85
C LEU A 152 8.86 -15.76 -6.89
N LEU A 153 9.23 -14.54 -6.49
CA LEU A 153 9.25 -13.39 -7.40
C LEU A 153 10.21 -13.57 -8.58
N HIS A 154 11.27 -14.38 -8.40
CA HIS A 154 12.23 -14.67 -9.45
C HIS A 154 11.65 -15.48 -10.61
N ASP A 155 10.63 -16.30 -10.36
CA ASP A 155 9.93 -17.07 -11.38
C ASP A 155 9.02 -16.19 -12.23
N GLU A 156 8.47 -15.12 -11.64
CA GLU A 156 7.48 -14.24 -12.28
C GLU A 156 8.05 -12.90 -12.76
N ALA A 157 9.29 -12.57 -12.42
CA ALA A 157 9.87 -11.25 -12.70
C ALA A 157 9.83 -10.88 -14.19
N GLU A 158 10.10 -11.84 -15.08
CA GLU A 158 10.05 -11.60 -16.52
C GLU A 158 8.62 -11.26 -16.99
N ARG A 159 7.63 -12.02 -16.50
CA ARG A 159 6.21 -11.79 -16.77
C ARG A 159 5.75 -10.43 -16.26
N LEU A 160 6.08 -10.11 -15.01
CA LEU A 160 5.72 -8.84 -14.36
C LEU A 160 6.37 -7.63 -15.07
N SER A 161 7.62 -7.77 -15.54
CA SER A 161 8.32 -6.68 -16.24
C SER A 161 7.69 -6.29 -17.58
N ARG A 162 6.95 -7.23 -18.20
CA ARG A 162 6.26 -7.03 -19.49
C ARG A 162 4.87 -6.42 -19.36
N LEU A 163 4.31 -6.35 -18.15
CA LEU A 163 2.99 -5.75 -17.96
C LEU A 163 2.99 -4.30 -18.44
N PRO A 164 1.90 -3.84 -19.09
CA PRO A 164 1.75 -2.43 -19.42
C PRO A 164 1.55 -1.61 -18.15
N GLY A 165 1.98 -0.35 -18.19
CA GLY A 165 1.85 0.58 -17.06
C GLY A 165 2.88 0.38 -15.95
N ARG A 166 2.55 0.89 -14.77
CA ARG A 166 3.39 0.81 -13.55
C ARG A 166 3.01 -0.42 -12.72
N LEU A 167 3.97 -0.91 -11.95
CA LEU A 167 3.81 -2.04 -11.02
C LEU A 167 4.13 -1.58 -9.60
N VAL A 168 3.36 -2.05 -8.61
CA VAL A 168 3.63 -1.81 -7.19
C VAL A 168 3.70 -3.15 -6.49
N ILE A 169 4.84 -3.45 -5.87
CA ILE A 169 5.02 -4.66 -5.05
C ILE A 169 4.74 -4.33 -3.58
N ASP A 170 3.84 -5.08 -2.95
CA ASP A 170 3.47 -4.85 -1.55
C ASP A 170 4.54 -5.35 -0.55
N HIS A 171 4.62 -4.66 0.59
CA HIS A 171 5.24 -5.08 1.86
C HIS A 171 6.66 -5.64 1.76
N ASN A 172 7.60 -4.86 1.21
CA ASN A 172 9.00 -5.27 0.99
C ASN A 172 9.14 -6.53 0.13
N GLY A 173 8.13 -6.85 -0.70
CA GLY A 173 8.05 -8.10 -1.46
C GLY A 173 7.24 -9.22 -0.79
N LYS A 174 6.79 -9.04 0.46
CA LYS A 174 6.04 -10.04 1.25
C LYS A 174 6.66 -11.45 1.17
N PHE A 175 7.96 -11.55 1.46
CA PHE A 175 8.61 -12.83 1.67
C PHE A 175 7.97 -13.51 2.88
N LEU A 176 7.23 -14.61 2.65
CA LEU A 176 6.43 -15.27 3.70
C LEU A 176 7.28 -15.87 4.84
N GLU A 177 8.59 -15.93 4.63
CA GLU A 177 9.59 -16.11 5.66
C GLU A 177 10.72 -15.10 5.43
N PRO A 178 11.40 -14.63 6.49
CA PRO A 178 12.55 -13.75 6.32
C PRO A 178 13.63 -14.38 5.44
N VAL A 179 14.18 -13.60 4.50
CA VAL A 179 15.23 -14.04 3.57
C VAL A 179 16.45 -13.14 3.65
N GLY A 180 17.61 -13.64 3.19
CA GLY A 180 18.81 -12.84 3.00
C GLY A 180 18.74 -11.92 1.77
N LEU A 181 19.63 -10.92 1.71
CA LEU A 181 19.72 -9.97 0.59
C LEU A 181 20.23 -10.61 -0.72
N ASP A 182 20.80 -11.81 -0.63
CA ASP A 182 21.25 -12.64 -1.75
C ASP A 182 20.17 -13.59 -2.28
N HIS A 183 19.00 -13.66 -1.63
CA HIS A 183 17.91 -14.53 -2.06
C HIS A 183 17.45 -14.19 -3.49
N PRO A 184 17.21 -15.17 -4.37
CA PRO A 184 16.88 -14.93 -5.77
C PRO A 184 15.64 -14.06 -5.96
N GLY A 185 14.61 -14.25 -5.13
CA GLY A 185 13.42 -13.39 -5.11
C GLY A 185 13.70 -11.93 -4.75
N PHE A 186 14.62 -11.65 -3.82
CA PHE A 186 15.01 -10.28 -3.47
C PHE A 186 15.84 -9.63 -4.57
N ALA A 187 16.76 -10.38 -5.17
CA ALA A 187 17.49 -9.93 -6.36
C ALA A 187 16.54 -9.63 -7.53
N ALA A 188 15.48 -10.42 -7.71
CA ALA A 188 14.46 -10.18 -8.72
C ALA A 188 13.66 -8.91 -8.46
N LEU A 189 13.30 -8.62 -7.20
CA LEU A 189 12.65 -7.37 -6.82
C LEU A 189 13.51 -6.16 -7.19
N ARG A 190 14.81 -6.19 -6.88
CA ARG A 190 15.74 -5.11 -7.25
C ARG A 190 15.82 -4.91 -8.77
N ARG A 191 15.87 -5.98 -9.56
CA ARG A 191 15.84 -5.89 -11.03
C ARG A 191 14.55 -5.29 -11.57
N LEU A 192 13.39 -5.58 -10.95
CA LEU A 192 12.13 -4.96 -11.33
C LEU A 192 12.16 -3.44 -11.05
N LEU A 193 12.71 -3.03 -9.90
CA LEU A 193 12.92 -1.62 -9.56
C LEU A 193 13.84 -0.92 -10.58
N ASP A 194 14.94 -1.57 -10.98
CA ASP A 194 15.89 -1.06 -12.00
C ASP A 194 15.20 -0.82 -13.35
N GLY A 195 14.10 -1.51 -13.65
CA GLY A 195 13.27 -1.30 -14.83
C GLY A 195 12.52 0.04 -14.85
N GLY A 196 12.56 0.81 -13.76
CA GLY A 196 12.09 2.19 -13.68
C GLY A 196 10.56 2.39 -13.58
N ARG A 197 9.76 1.35 -13.83
CA ARG A 197 8.28 1.37 -13.74
C ARG A 197 7.72 0.69 -12.49
N THR A 198 8.56 0.04 -11.69
CA THR A 198 8.14 -0.68 -10.50
C THR A 198 8.42 0.13 -9.25
N TYR A 199 7.44 0.18 -8.34
CA TYR A 199 7.56 0.71 -6.99
C TYR A 199 7.43 -0.44 -5.98
N VAL A 200 7.93 -0.22 -4.76
CA VAL A 200 7.75 -1.15 -3.63
C VAL A 200 7.24 -0.40 -2.41
N LYS A 201 6.24 -0.97 -1.73
CA LYS A 201 5.80 -0.46 -0.43
C LYS A 201 6.69 -1.03 0.65
N THR A 202 7.50 -0.19 1.30
CA THR A 202 8.36 -0.60 2.41
C THR A 202 7.56 -0.58 3.70
N SER A 203 6.72 -1.60 3.89
CA SER A 203 5.72 -1.67 4.95
C SER A 203 5.43 -3.11 5.39
N GLY A 204 4.53 -3.31 6.36
CA GLY A 204 4.03 -4.64 6.73
C GLY A 204 5.08 -5.58 7.33
N VAL A 205 6.16 -5.05 7.91
CA VAL A 205 7.27 -5.87 8.43
C VAL A 205 6.84 -6.90 9.49
N TYR A 206 5.83 -6.56 10.28
CA TYR A 206 5.27 -7.42 11.32
C TYR A 206 4.50 -8.64 10.78
N GLU A 207 4.19 -8.68 9.48
CA GLU A 207 3.45 -9.79 8.88
C GLU A 207 4.32 -11.05 8.77
N THR A 208 5.62 -10.88 8.53
CA THR A 208 6.54 -11.98 8.24
C THR A 208 7.79 -12.00 9.13
N SER A 209 8.05 -10.94 9.89
CA SER A 209 9.15 -10.91 10.86
C SER A 209 9.00 -11.98 11.94
N ARG A 210 10.11 -12.66 12.25
CA ARG A 210 10.26 -13.62 13.33
C ARG A 210 10.91 -13.00 14.57
N THR A 211 11.72 -11.94 14.41
CA THR A 211 12.30 -11.22 15.55
C THR A 211 11.29 -10.31 16.25
N GLY A 212 10.30 -9.81 15.52
CA GLY A 212 9.20 -9.02 16.07
C GLY A 212 9.57 -7.59 16.47
N ALA A 213 8.63 -6.95 17.17
CA ALA A 213 8.73 -5.56 17.62
C ALA A 213 9.88 -5.37 18.64
N PRO A 214 10.43 -4.14 18.77
CA PRO A 214 10.02 -2.93 18.06
C PRO A 214 10.70 -2.73 16.71
N ASP A 215 11.71 -3.54 16.37
CA ASP A 215 12.62 -3.23 15.26
C ASP A 215 12.43 -4.12 14.03
N TYR A 216 11.86 -5.32 14.20
CA TYR A 216 11.62 -6.29 13.12
C TYR A 216 12.88 -6.52 12.27
N ALA A 217 14.03 -6.66 12.94
CA ALA A 217 15.37 -6.54 12.37
C ALA A 217 15.61 -7.43 11.13
N ASP A 218 15.01 -8.62 11.13
CA ASP A 218 15.11 -9.58 10.02
C ASP A 218 14.46 -9.09 8.72
N VAL A 219 13.31 -8.40 8.79
CA VAL A 219 12.63 -7.81 7.61
C VAL A 219 13.07 -6.36 7.36
N ALA A 220 13.41 -5.61 8.42
CA ALA A 220 13.93 -4.24 8.32
C ALA A 220 15.21 -4.15 7.48
N ALA A 221 16.05 -5.20 7.47
CA ALA A 221 17.21 -5.28 6.60
C ALA A 221 16.83 -5.20 5.11
N LEU A 222 15.72 -5.83 4.71
CA LEU A 222 15.21 -5.76 3.33
C LEU A 222 14.73 -4.34 3.01
N ALA A 223 13.96 -3.72 3.91
CA ALA A 223 13.48 -2.35 3.73
C ALA A 223 14.61 -1.34 3.54
N ARG A 224 15.64 -1.40 4.40
CA ARG A 224 16.85 -0.56 4.30
C ARG A 224 17.57 -0.76 2.98
N ALA A 225 17.73 -2.02 2.54
CA ALA A 225 18.40 -2.33 1.28
C ALA A 225 17.60 -1.84 0.06
N LEU A 226 16.27 -1.92 0.09
CA LEU A 226 15.41 -1.38 -0.99
C LEU A 226 15.48 0.15 -1.06
N ILE A 227 15.38 0.83 0.09
CA ILE A 227 15.47 2.30 0.18
C ILE A 227 16.83 2.80 -0.29
N ALA A 228 17.92 2.11 0.08
CA ALA A 228 19.26 2.46 -0.39
C ALA A 228 19.47 2.18 -1.88
N HIS A 229 18.75 1.21 -2.45
CA HIS A 229 18.90 0.79 -3.85
C HIS A 229 18.13 1.69 -4.83
N ALA A 230 16.86 2.01 -4.52
CA ALA A 230 15.98 2.80 -5.38
C ALA A 230 15.03 3.68 -4.54
N PRO A 231 15.54 4.73 -3.87
CA PRO A 231 14.75 5.57 -2.98
C PRO A 231 13.53 6.20 -3.66
N GLU A 232 13.65 6.60 -4.93
CA GLU A 232 12.59 7.17 -5.79
C GLU A 232 11.52 6.16 -6.23
N ARG A 233 11.67 4.89 -5.85
CA ARG A 233 10.71 3.80 -6.10
C ARG A 233 10.18 3.15 -4.83
N CYS A 234 10.53 3.69 -3.66
CA CYS A 234 9.98 3.24 -2.40
C CYS A 234 8.72 4.03 -2.03
N LEU A 235 7.84 3.43 -1.23
CA LEU A 235 6.62 4.05 -0.71
C LEU A 235 6.45 3.70 0.77
N PHE A 236 6.03 4.67 1.57
CA PHE A 236 5.60 4.43 2.95
C PHE A 236 4.14 3.94 2.99
N ALA A 237 3.84 3.05 3.93
CA ALA A 237 2.49 2.60 4.18
C ALA A 237 2.33 2.03 5.60
N THR A 238 1.19 2.29 6.24
CA THR A 238 0.88 1.76 7.58
C THR A 238 0.42 0.30 7.52
N ASN A 239 -0.27 -0.09 6.44
CA ASN A 239 -1.05 -1.32 6.34
C ASN A 239 -2.14 -1.40 7.44
N TRP A 240 -2.59 -0.25 7.92
CA TRP A 240 -3.70 -0.13 8.85
C TRP A 240 -4.98 -0.70 8.22
N PRO A 241 -5.85 -1.43 8.95
CA PRO A 241 -5.87 -1.71 10.38
C PRO A 241 -5.22 -3.07 10.74
N HIS A 242 -4.21 -3.50 9.99
CA HIS A 242 -3.37 -4.66 10.28
C HIS A 242 -4.14 -6.00 10.29
N PRO A 243 -4.79 -6.38 9.16
CA PRO A 243 -5.64 -7.58 9.09
C PRO A 243 -4.93 -8.90 9.40
N SER A 244 -3.60 -8.95 9.32
CA SER A 244 -2.77 -10.11 9.67
C SER A 244 -2.46 -10.25 11.17
N ARG A 245 -2.76 -9.22 11.98
CA ARG A 245 -2.53 -9.19 13.43
C ARG A 245 -3.78 -8.71 14.20
N PRO A 246 -4.97 -9.32 13.98
CA PRO A 246 -6.17 -8.92 14.72
C PRO A 246 -5.94 -9.10 16.23
N GLY A 247 -6.28 -8.09 17.02
CA GLY A 247 -6.15 -8.10 18.48
C GLY A 247 -4.76 -7.75 19.04
N ASN A 248 -3.71 -7.76 18.22
CA ASN A 248 -2.38 -7.29 18.61
C ASN A 248 -1.71 -6.49 17.47
N PRO A 249 -2.30 -5.35 17.07
CA PRO A 249 -1.75 -4.52 16.01
C PRO A 249 -0.39 -3.93 16.43
N PRO A 250 0.51 -3.65 15.47
CA PRO A 250 1.70 -2.85 15.73
C PRO A 250 1.34 -1.43 16.17
N ASP A 251 2.30 -0.72 16.76
CA ASP A 251 2.18 0.72 17.01
C ASP A 251 2.56 1.50 15.74
N ASP A 252 1.58 2.11 15.05
CA ASP A 252 1.85 2.87 13.82
C ASP A 252 2.81 4.05 14.02
N ALA A 253 2.82 4.68 15.21
CA ALA A 253 3.77 5.76 15.48
C ALA A 253 5.20 5.21 15.49
N ARG A 254 5.41 4.03 16.07
CA ARG A 254 6.70 3.33 15.99
C ARG A 254 7.04 2.95 14.54
N LEU A 255 6.07 2.54 13.72
CA LEU A 255 6.31 2.20 12.32
C LEU A 255 6.74 3.42 11.49
N VAL A 256 6.19 4.61 11.74
CA VAL A 256 6.64 5.86 11.12
C VAL A 256 8.09 6.18 11.52
N ASP A 257 8.42 6.09 12.81
CA ASP A 257 9.78 6.32 13.30
C ASP A 257 10.77 5.30 12.72
N LEU A 258 10.36 4.04 12.66
CA LEU A 258 11.15 2.95 12.09
C LEU A 258 11.42 3.15 10.59
N PHE A 259 10.42 3.62 9.84
CA PHE A 259 10.59 3.98 8.44
C PHE A 259 11.60 5.12 8.27
N ARG A 260 11.53 6.16 9.11
CA ARG A 260 12.53 7.25 9.11
C ARG A 260 13.92 6.72 9.44
N GLU A 261 14.05 5.81 10.40
CA GLU A 261 15.33 5.15 10.73
C GLU A 261 15.90 4.38 9.53
N TRP A 262 15.05 3.69 8.74
CA TRP A 262 15.50 2.99 7.54
C TRP A 262 16.01 3.95 6.45
N CYS A 263 15.37 5.12 6.32
CA CYS A 263 15.79 6.17 5.40
C CYS A 263 17.09 6.86 5.84
N GLY A 264 17.45 6.79 7.12
CA GLY A 264 18.66 7.43 7.66
C GLY A 264 18.61 8.96 7.75
N SER A 265 17.60 9.61 7.16
CA SER A 265 17.40 11.06 7.21
C SER A 265 15.93 11.46 7.07
N ASP A 266 15.57 12.59 7.68
CA ASP A 266 14.23 13.18 7.60
C ASP A 266 13.90 13.59 6.16
N ALA A 267 14.88 14.13 5.42
CA ALA A 267 14.70 14.57 4.05
C ALA A 267 14.34 13.42 3.10
N LEU A 268 15.03 12.27 3.22
CA LEU A 268 14.71 11.11 2.40
C LEU A 268 13.34 10.52 2.78
N ALA A 269 13.04 10.41 4.08
CA ALA A 269 11.73 9.94 4.54
C ALA A 269 10.61 10.84 4.02
N ALA A 270 10.79 12.16 4.10
CA ALA A 270 9.86 13.15 3.57
C ALA A 270 9.60 12.95 2.06
N GLY A 271 10.66 12.92 1.24
CA GLY A 271 10.53 12.76 -0.22
C GLY A 271 9.84 11.45 -0.62
N ILE A 272 10.11 10.34 0.08
CA ILE A 272 9.40 9.08 -0.16
C ILE A 272 7.92 9.19 0.20
N MET A 273 7.59 9.83 1.32
CA MET A 273 6.21 9.99 1.78
C MET A 273 5.42 11.00 0.94
N THR A 274 6.06 11.97 0.28
CA THR A 274 5.39 13.02 -0.51
C THR A 274 5.50 12.78 -2.00
N ASP A 275 6.72 12.82 -2.54
CA ASP A 275 6.98 13.03 -3.97
C ASP A 275 6.76 11.75 -4.76
N ASN A 276 7.29 10.64 -4.25
CA ASN A 276 7.09 9.32 -4.87
C ASN A 276 5.60 8.95 -4.92
N ALA A 277 4.88 9.21 -3.82
CA ALA A 277 3.44 8.97 -3.73
C ALA A 277 2.66 9.89 -4.69
N ALA A 278 3.04 11.17 -4.78
CA ALA A 278 2.41 12.12 -5.70
C ALA A 278 2.62 11.71 -7.17
N GLU A 279 3.84 11.29 -7.54
CA GLU A 279 4.17 10.83 -8.88
C GLU A 279 3.37 9.58 -9.27
N LEU A 280 3.31 8.59 -8.37
CA LEU A 280 2.64 7.32 -8.65
C LEU A 280 1.12 7.47 -8.72
N TYR A 281 0.52 8.14 -7.73
CA TYR A 281 -0.93 8.19 -7.55
C TYR A 281 -1.60 9.45 -8.14
N GLY A 282 -0.81 10.36 -8.73
CA GLY A 282 -1.31 11.58 -9.36
C GLY A 282 -1.95 12.52 -8.35
N PHE A 283 -1.29 12.72 -7.19
CA PHE A 283 -1.65 13.81 -6.29
C PHE A 283 -1.05 15.12 -6.81
N THR A 284 -1.73 16.23 -6.59
CA THR A 284 -1.20 17.56 -6.90
C THR A 284 0.13 17.75 -6.16
N PRO A 285 1.21 18.15 -6.84
CA PRO A 285 2.47 18.49 -6.17
C PRO A 285 2.25 19.53 -5.08
N LEU A 286 3.04 19.49 -4.02
CA LEU A 286 3.03 20.56 -3.03
C LEU A 286 3.74 21.77 -3.65
N GLU A 287 3.11 22.93 -3.58
CA GLU A 287 3.77 24.18 -4.00
C GLU A 287 5.02 24.40 -3.13
N PRO A 288 6.16 24.83 -3.71
CA PRO A 288 7.35 25.17 -2.94
C PRO A 288 7.02 26.22 -1.87
N GLU A 289 7.60 26.09 -0.69
CA GLU A 289 7.36 26.97 0.48
C GLU A 289 7.73 28.46 0.24
N GLN A 290 8.30 28.81 -0.93
CA GLN A 290 8.77 30.15 -1.28
C GLN A 290 7.69 31.16 -1.71
N GLU A 291 6.42 30.76 -1.87
CA GLU A 291 5.35 31.69 -2.28
C GLU A 291 4.32 32.03 -1.19
N ARG A 292 4.54 31.60 0.07
CA ARG A 292 3.70 32.04 1.20
C ARG A 292 4.37 33.18 1.97
N LEU A 293 4.43 34.35 1.34
CA LEU A 293 4.62 35.63 2.04
C LEU A 293 3.36 36.48 1.84
N PRO A 294 2.68 36.97 2.89
CA PRO A 294 2.08 38.29 2.83
C PRO A 294 3.16 39.38 2.79
#